data_AF-M1CFV1-F1
#
_entry.id   AF-M1CFV1-F1
#
_cell.length_a   1.000
_cell.length_b   1.000
_cell.length_c   1.000
_cell.angle_alpha   90.00
_cell.angle_beta   90.00
_cell.angle_gamma   90.00
#
_symmetry.space_group_name_H-M   'P 1'
#
loop_
_entity.id
_entity.type
_entity.pdbx_description
1 polymer ?
#
loop_
_entity_poly.entity_id
_entity_poly.type
_entity_poly.pdbx_seq_one_letter_code
_entity_poly.pdbx_strand_id
1 'polypeptide(L)' 'MVMAVSCAKVPKITVVIGGSFGAGNYAMCGRAYSPNFMFFWPNARISVMGGPQASGVLAQVERATKKKRGIQVRH' A
#
# COMPACT_ATOMS: atom_id res chain seq x y z
N MET A 1 -11.73 4.09 -11.93
CA MET A 1 -11.38 2.67 -11.70
C MET A 1 -12.04 2.11 -10.44
N VAL A 2 -11.78 2.66 -9.24
CA VAL A 2 -12.35 2.17 -7.96
C VAL A 2 -13.87 2.06 -7.98
N MET A 3 -14.59 3.08 -8.47
CA MET A 3 -16.06 3.05 -8.59
C MET A 3 -16.57 1.84 -9.37
N ALA A 4 -15.93 1.50 -10.50
CA ALA A 4 -16.34 0.36 -11.32
C ALA A 4 -16.18 -0.96 -10.56
N VAL A 5 -15.07 -1.13 -9.82
CA VAL A 5 -14.80 -2.31 -9.00
C VAL A 5 -15.78 -2.43 -7.82
N SER A 6 -16.16 -1.29 -7.22
CA SER A 6 -17.16 -1.24 -6.14
C SER A 6 -18.56 -1.62 -6.63
N CYS A 7 -18.99 -1.08 -7.77
CA CYS A 7 -20.36 -1.22 -8.27
C CYS A 7 -20.58 -2.48 -9.11
N ALA A 8 -19.52 -3.17 -9.55
CA ALA A 8 -19.62 -4.40 -10.31
C ALA A 8 -20.29 -5.52 -9.50
N LYS A 9 -21.44 -6.00 -10.00
CA LYS A 9 -22.23 -7.12 -9.47
C LYS A 9 -21.87 -8.48 -10.06
N VAL A 10 -20.94 -8.51 -11.02
CA VAL A 10 -20.40 -9.75 -11.57
C VAL A 10 -19.45 -10.41 -10.57
N PRO A 11 -19.24 -11.74 -10.63
CA PRO A 11 -18.24 -12.41 -9.81
C PRO A 11 -16.84 -11.80 -10.02
N LYS A 12 -16.12 -11.53 -8.93
CA LYS A 12 -14.78 -10.93 -8.92
C LYS A 12 -13.79 -11.93 -8.34
N ILE A 13 -12.69 -12.17 -9.05
CA ILE A 13 -11.61 -13.05 -8.60
C ILE A 13 -10.32 -12.22 -8.60
N THR A 14 -9.62 -12.23 -7.46
CA THR A 14 -8.37 -11.47 -7.29
C THR A 14 -7.22 -12.43 -7.06
N VAL A 15 -6.16 -12.34 -7.87
CA VAL A 15 -4.92 -13.10 -7.66
C VAL A 15 -3.78 -12.13 -7.50
N VAL A 16 -3.15 -12.13 -6.32
CA VAL A 16 -1.98 -11.31 -6.05
C VAL A 16 -0.74 -12.10 -6.46
N ILE A 17 -0.17 -11.72 -7.60
CA ILE A 17 1.01 -12.37 -8.20
C ILE A 17 2.35 -11.70 -7.80
N GLY A 18 2.29 -10.58 -7.09
CA GLY A 18 3.46 -9.77 -6.73
C GLY A 18 3.14 -8.73 -5.68
N GLY A 19 3.48 -7.47 -5.95
CA GLY A 19 3.23 -6.35 -5.03
C GLY A 19 1.79 -5.83 -5.11
N SER A 20 1.11 -5.73 -3.96
CA SER A 20 -0.16 -5.01 -3.81
C SER A 20 0.00 -3.92 -2.75
N PHE A 21 0.18 -2.68 -3.19
CA PHE A 21 0.52 -1.55 -2.31
C PHE A 21 -0.46 -0.39 -2.42
N GLY A 22 -0.88 0.15 -1.27
CA GLY A 22 -1.64 1.40 -1.16
C GLY A 22 -2.90 1.46 -2.02
N ALA A 23 -3.09 2.57 -2.74
CA ALA A 23 -4.25 2.81 -3.58
C ALA A 23 -4.40 1.81 -4.74
N GLY A 24 -3.29 1.19 -5.19
CA GLY A 24 -3.31 0.14 -6.22
C GLY A 24 -4.10 -1.09 -5.76
N ASN A 25 -3.99 -1.47 -4.48
CA ASN A 25 -4.80 -2.55 -3.91
C ASN A 25 -6.30 -2.24 -3.99
N TYR A 26 -6.69 -0.97 -3.83
CA TYR A 26 -8.09 -0.57 -3.91
C TYR A 26 -8.61 -0.57 -5.34
N ALA A 27 -7.81 -0.06 -6.27
CA ALA A 27 -8.16 -0.03 -7.68
C ALA A 27 -8.26 -1.44 -8.30
N MET A 28 -7.54 -2.44 -7.75
CA MET A 28 -7.44 -3.81 -8.27
C MET A 28 -8.31 -4.83 -7.52
N CYS A 29 -9.43 -4.41 -6.92
CA CYS A 29 -10.32 -5.31 -6.18
C CYS A 29 -9.62 -6.08 -5.04
N GLY A 30 -8.86 -5.35 -4.23
CA GLY A 30 -8.33 -5.86 -2.98
C GLY A 30 -9.44 -6.27 -2.01
N ARG A 31 -9.05 -6.81 -0.85
CA ARG A 31 -9.97 -7.44 0.11
C ARG A 31 -11.19 -6.59 0.49
N ALA A 32 -11.05 -5.26 0.56
CA ALA A 32 -12.11 -4.32 0.91
C ALA A 32 -13.27 -4.26 -0.12
N TYR A 33 -13.06 -4.76 -1.34
CA TYR A 33 -14.05 -4.76 -2.42
C TYR A 33 -14.73 -6.12 -2.62
N SER A 34 -14.57 -7.01 -1.64
CA SER A 34 -15.24 -8.32 -1.52
C SER A 34 -15.20 -9.15 -2.81
N PRO A 35 -14.00 -9.56 -3.29
CA PRO A 35 -13.91 -10.56 -4.34
C PRO A 35 -14.46 -11.91 -3.84
N ASN A 36 -15.09 -12.67 -4.73
CA ASN A 36 -15.60 -14.02 -4.46
C ASN A 36 -14.47 -14.97 -4.05
N PHE A 37 -13.32 -14.85 -4.71
CA PHE A 37 -12.10 -15.57 -4.37
C PHE A 37 -10.91 -14.64 -4.41
N MET A 38 -10.01 -14.79 -3.42
CA MET A 38 -8.76 -14.04 -3.36
C MET A 38 -7.62 -15.00 -3.07
N PHE A 39 -6.65 -15.07 -3.98
CA PHE A 39 -5.48 -15.93 -3.89
C PHE A 39 -4.20 -15.10 -3.87
N PHE A 40 -3.19 -15.65 -3.22
CA PHE A 40 -1.86 -15.06 -3.12
C PHE A 40 -0.85 -16.08 -3.60
N TRP A 41 0.08 -15.66 -4.45
CA TRP A 41 1.27 -16.45 -4.68
C TRP A 41 2.24 -16.35 -3.48
N PRO A 42 3.12 -17.35 -3.28
CA PRO A 42 4.08 -17.34 -2.19
C PRO A 42 5.03 -16.13 -2.18
N ASN A 43 5.28 -15.54 -3.36
CA ASN A 43 6.11 -14.34 -3.53
C ASN A 43 5.34 -13.02 -3.33
N ALA A 44 4.03 -13.07 -3.11
CA ALA A 44 3.20 -11.88 -3.02
C ALA A 44 3.51 -11.05 -1.76
N ARG A 45 3.48 -9.73 -1.90
CA ARG A 45 3.60 -8.81 -0.76
C ARG A 45 2.49 -7.78 -0.79
N ILE A 46 1.80 -7.65 0.34
CA ILE A 46 0.74 -6.66 0.56
C ILE A 46 1.15 -5.72 1.70
N SER A 47 1.04 -4.42 1.49
CA SER A 47 1.34 -3.39 2.50
C SER A 47 0.72 -2.05 2.11
N VAL A 48 0.67 -1.10 3.04
CA VAL A 48 0.25 0.28 2.73
C VAL A 48 1.19 0.96 1.74
N MET A 49 2.50 0.66 1.81
CA MET A 49 3.53 1.13 0.89
C MET A 49 4.75 0.20 0.92
N GLY A 50 5.69 0.37 -0.02
CA GLY A 50 6.94 -0.39 -0.04
C GLY A 50 7.86 0.01 1.14
N GLY A 51 8.60 -0.96 1.69
CA GLY A 51 9.51 -0.74 2.83
C GLY A 51 10.48 0.44 2.64
N PRO A 52 11.18 0.56 1.49
CA PRO A 52 12.07 1.69 1.21
C PRO A 52 11.35 3.05 1.14
N GLN A 53 10.09 3.06 0.72
CA GLN A 53 9.28 4.29 0.67
C GLN A 53 8.89 4.72 2.09
N ALA A 54 8.48 3.78 2.94
CA ALA A 54 8.14 4.05 4.33
C ALA A 54 9.34 4.59 5.11
N SER A 55 10.51 3.95 4.99
CA SER A 55 11.72 4.39 5.69
C SER A 55 12.20 5.75 5.20
N GLY A 56 12.12 6.03 3.90
CA GLY A 56 12.46 7.33 3.34
C GLY A 56 11.60 8.47 3.90
N VAL A 57 10.27 8.30 3.92
CA VAL A 57 9.35 9.31 4.46
C VAL A 57 9.57 9.52 5.95
N LEU A 58 9.71 8.45 6.73
CA LEU A 58 9.98 8.55 8.17
C LEU A 58 11.28 9.29 8.47
N ALA A 59 12.36 8.96 7.76
CA ALA A 59 13.65 9.63 7.92
C ALA A 59 13.58 11.13 7.55
N GLN A 60 12.82 11.48 6.50
CA GLN A 60 12.60 12.87 6.11
C GLN A 60 11.83 13.65 7.20
N VAL A 61 10.74 13.07 7.72
CA VAL A 61 9.93 13.68 8.78
C VAL A 61 10.73 13.85 10.08
N GLU A 62 11.54 12.85 10.45
CA GLU A 62 12.39 12.92 11.63
C GLU A 62 13.44 14.03 11.51
N ARG A 63 14.14 14.12 10.38
CA ARG A 63 15.10 15.21 10.10
C ARG A 63 14.44 16.58 10.14
N ALA A 64 13.26 16.72 9.54
CA ALA A 64 12.50 17.97 9.57
C ALA A 64 12.09 18.35 10.99
N THR A 65 11.66 17.37 11.79
CA THR A 65 11.28 17.57 13.20
C THR A 65 12.47 17.97 14.06
N LYS A 66 13.60 17.28 13.92
CA LYS A 66 14.85 17.61 14.64
C LYS A 66 15.35 19.01 14.30
N LYS A 67 15.32 19.39 13.01
CA LYS A 67 15.65 20.75 12.55
C LYS A 67 14.74 21.82 13.16
N LYS A 68 13.41 21.57 13.21
CA LYS A 68 12.46 22.49 13.85
C LYS A 68 12.68 22.65 15.36
N ARG A 69 13.17 21.60 16.03
CA ARG A 69 13.45 21.61 17.48
C ARG A 69 14.85 22.15 17.82
N GLY A 70 15.64 22.59 16.83
CA GLY A 70 17.00 23.08 17.06
C GLY A 70 18.00 22.01 17.50
N ILE A 71 17.63 20.72 17.42
CA ILE A 71 18.49 19.61 17.82
C ILE A 71 19.38 19.27 16.62
N GLN A 72 20.68 19.56 16.74
CA GLN A 72 21.66 19.36 15.67
C GLN A 72 21.80 17.85 15.38
N VAL A 73 21.52 17.45 14.14
CA VAL A 73 21.68 16.06 13.69
C VAL A 73 23.18 15.82 13.51
N ARG A 74 23.85 15.27 14.53
CA ARG A 74 25.22 14.80 14.39
C ARG A 74 25.25 13.61 13.44
N HIS A 75 26.18 13.69 12.48
CA HIS A 75 26.48 12.67 11.48
C HIS A 75 26.79 11.31 12.09
#